data_AF-A0A3P6Q015-F1
#
_entry.id   AF-A0A3P6Q015-F1
#
_cell.length_a   1.000
_cell.length_b   1.000
_cell.length_c   1.000
_cell.angle_alpha   90.00
_cell.angle_beta   90.00
_cell.angle_gamma   90.00
#
_symmetry.space_group_name_H-M   'P 1'
#
loop_
_entity.id
_entity.type
_entity.pdbx_description
1 polymer ?
#
loop_
_entity_poly.entity_id
_entity_poly.type
_entity_poly.pdbx_seq_one_letter_code
_entity_poly.pdbx_strand_id
1 'polypeptide(L)'
;MSGAGEPSELQAVLEEMDIPKRLRLSLNLVKKEYELGRLQAQIGKEVEEKVKQQHRKYMLAEQLKVIKRELGMEKDDKDAIAEKFRARLTNLTVPASVMEVIDEELNKLSLLDNHSSEFKLVLFYFD
;
A
#
# COMPACT_ATOMS: atom_id res chain seq x y z
N MET A 1 -5.10 -31.78 9.89
CA MET A 1 -6.46 -32.26 10.21
C MET A 1 -6.62 -32.17 11.72
N SER A 2 -7.12 -31.04 12.23
CA SER A 2 -7.24 -30.76 13.68
C SER A 2 -8.69 -30.35 14.00
N GLY A 3 -9.64 -31.07 13.43
CA GLY A 3 -11.08 -30.85 13.58
C GLY A 3 -11.75 -32.06 14.21
N ALA A 4 -11.07 -32.70 15.16
CA ALA A 4 -11.68 -33.65 16.05
C ALA A 4 -11.31 -33.16 17.46
N GLY A 5 -12.30 -33.04 18.34
CA GLY A 5 -12.10 -32.65 19.74
C GLY A 5 -10.95 -33.39 20.42
N GLU A 6 -10.52 -32.89 21.58
CA GLU A 6 -9.37 -33.48 22.28
C GLU A 6 -9.59 -35.00 22.46
N PRO A 7 -8.56 -35.85 22.29
CA PRO A 7 -8.71 -37.31 22.37
C PRO A 7 -9.41 -37.78 23.66
N SER A 8 -9.21 -37.06 24.76
CA SER A 8 -9.89 -37.29 26.04
C SER A 8 -11.39 -36.95 26.00
N GLU A 9 -11.79 -35.89 25.32
CA GLU A 9 -13.20 -35.52 25.16
C GLU A 9 -13.94 -36.53 24.27
N LEU A 10 -13.28 -37.04 23.22
CA LEU A 10 -13.82 -38.10 22.36
C LEU A 10 -13.97 -39.42 23.11
N GLN A 11 -12.96 -39.79 23.90
CA GLN A 11 -13.00 -41.00 24.73
C GLN A 11 -14.12 -40.92 25.78
N ALA A 12 -14.32 -39.77 26.42
CA ALA A 12 -15.40 -39.56 27.38
C ALA A 12 -16.80 -39.75 26.77
N VAL A 13 -16.98 -39.42 25.49
CA VAL A 13 -18.23 -39.67 24.75
C VAL A 13 -18.42 -41.17 24.48
N LEU A 14 -17.34 -41.89 24.15
CA LEU A 14 -17.38 -43.33 23.86
C LEU A 14 -17.63 -44.18 25.13
N GLU A 15 -17.12 -43.73 26.27
CA GLU A 15 -17.26 -44.41 27.57
C GLU A 15 -18.61 -44.15 28.25
N GLU A 16 -19.35 -43.12 27.83
CA GLU A 16 -20.65 -42.79 28.42
C GLU A 16 -21.75 -43.75 27.93
N MET A 17 -22.33 -44.49 28.88
CA MET A 17 -23.37 -45.49 28.64
C MET A 17 -24.78 -44.91 28.69
N ASP A 18 -24.97 -43.77 29.39
CA ASP A 18 -26.24 -43.05 29.45
C ASP A 18 -26.46 -42.24 28.16
N ILE A 19 -27.42 -42.69 27.34
CA ILE A 19 -27.70 -42.12 26.02
C ILE A 19 -27.95 -40.60 26.07
N PRO A 20 -28.86 -40.08 26.93
CA PRO A 20 -29.03 -38.64 27.13
C PRO A 20 -27.74 -37.87 27.45
N LYS A 21 -26.85 -38.41 28.30
CA LYS A 21 -25.59 -37.73 28.64
C LYS A 21 -24.61 -37.76 27.48
N ARG A 22 -24.49 -38.90 26.81
CA ARG A 22 -23.65 -39.05 25.62
C ARG A 22 -24.05 -38.06 24.53
N LEU A 23 -25.34 -37.89 24.27
CA LEU A 23 -25.85 -36.90 23.31
C LEU A 23 -25.48 -35.46 23.68
N ARG A 24 -25.52 -35.10 24.98
CA ARG A 24 -25.09 -33.77 25.44
C ARG A 24 -23.59 -33.55 25.24
N LEU A 25 -22.76 -34.56 25.53
CA LEU A 25 -21.32 -34.49 25.31
C LEU A 25 -20.99 -34.33 23.82
N SER A 26 -21.61 -35.14 22.95
CA SER A 26 -21.44 -35.02 21.50
C SER A 26 -21.91 -33.65 20.98
N LEU A 27 -23.04 -33.14 21.46
CA LEU A 27 -23.55 -31.84 21.06
C LEU A 27 -22.59 -30.70 21.43
N ASN A 28 -21.96 -30.78 22.61
CA ASN A 28 -20.97 -29.78 23.03
C ASN A 28 -19.74 -29.77 22.13
N LEU A 29 -19.26 -30.94 21.72
CA LEU A 29 -18.14 -31.06 20.79
C LEU A 29 -18.47 -30.45 19.43
N VAL A 30 -19.62 -30.82 18.86
CA VAL A 30 -20.07 -30.29 17.57
C VAL A 30 -20.27 -28.77 17.63
N LYS A 31 -20.81 -28.24 18.73
CA LYS A 31 -20.95 -26.79 18.92
C LYS A 31 -19.59 -26.08 18.95
N LYS A 32 -18.62 -26.64 19.66
CA LYS A 32 -17.26 -26.08 19.75
C LYS A 32 -16.60 -26.02 18.37
N GLU A 33 -16.75 -27.08 17.58
CA GLU A 33 -16.25 -27.11 16.20
C GLU A 33 -16.99 -26.16 15.28
N TYR A 34 -18.31 -26.05 15.41
CA TYR A 34 -19.11 -25.12 14.64
C TYR A 34 -18.70 -23.66 14.89
N GLU A 35 -18.51 -23.27 16.14
CA GLU A 35 -18.05 -21.92 16.50
C GLU A 35 -16.66 -21.63 15.94
N LEU A 36 -15.74 -22.59 16.02
CA LEU A 36 -14.39 -22.48 15.43
C LEU A 36 -14.48 -22.31 13.90
N GLY A 37 -15.26 -23.16 13.23
CA GLY A 37 -15.44 -23.10 11.77
C GLY A 37 -16.10 -21.80 11.33
N ARG A 38 -17.08 -21.30 12.09
CA ARG A 38 -17.71 -20.00 11.83
C ARG A 38 -16.70 -18.85 11.93
N LEU A 39 -15.85 -18.87 12.97
CA LEU A 39 -14.81 -17.86 13.15
C LEU A 39 -13.76 -17.92 12.03
N GLN A 40 -13.29 -19.12 11.66
CA GLN A 40 -12.36 -19.30 10.54
C GLN A 40 -12.95 -18.79 9.23
N ALA A 41 -14.22 -19.08 8.96
CA ALA A 41 -14.91 -18.60 7.76
C ALA A 41 -15.05 -17.06 7.75
N GLN A 42 -15.34 -16.46 8.90
CA GLN A 42 -15.43 -15.00 9.02
C GLN A 42 -14.05 -14.34 8.77
N ILE A 43 -13.00 -14.85 9.42
CA ILE A 43 -11.63 -14.35 9.22
C ILE A 43 -11.23 -14.50 7.74
N GLY A 44 -11.54 -15.64 7.13
CA GLY A 44 -11.28 -15.88 5.71
C GLY A 44 -11.90 -14.81 4.81
N LYS A 45 -13.17 -14.46 5.04
CA LYS A 45 -13.86 -13.41 4.29
C LYS A 45 -13.24 -12.03 4.49
N GLU A 46 -12.93 -11.66 5.74
CA GLU A 46 -12.33 -10.35 6.03
C GLU A 46 -10.95 -10.19 5.37
N VAL A 47 -10.14 -11.26 5.39
CA VAL A 47 -8.84 -11.28 4.71
C VAL A 47 -9.01 -11.15 3.19
N GLU A 48 -9.94 -11.91 2.60
CA GLU A 48 -10.20 -11.89 1.16
C GLU A 48 -10.66 -10.49 0.69
N GLU A 49 -11.56 -9.85 1.42
CA GLU A 49 -12.02 -8.49 1.10
C GLU A 49 -10.87 -7.47 1.16
N LYS A 50 -10.03 -7.53 2.20
CA LYS A 50 -8.89 -6.62 2.37
C LYS A 50 -7.86 -6.81 1.25
N VAL A 51 -7.54 -8.05 0.88
CA VAL A 51 -6.63 -8.37 -0.22
C VAL A 51 -7.19 -7.87 -1.54
N LYS A 52 -8.49 -8.09 -1.81
CA LYS A 52 -9.15 -7.61 -3.03
C LYS A 52 -9.10 -6.09 -3.16
N GLN A 53 -9.35 -5.36 -2.07
CA GLN A 53 -9.27 -3.90 -2.07
C GLN A 53 -7.83 -3.40 -2.30
N GLN A 54 -6.83 -4.01 -1.66
CA GLN A 54 -5.43 -3.66 -1.86
C GLN A 54 -4.98 -3.94 -3.30
N HIS A 55 -5.32 -5.12 -3.82
CA HIS A 55 -4.98 -5.50 -5.20
C HIS A 55 -5.61 -4.54 -6.22
N ARG A 56 -6.88 -4.17 -6.02
CA ARG A 56 -7.56 -3.18 -6.86
C ARG A 56 -6.87 -1.82 -6.83
N LYS A 57 -6.52 -1.31 -5.64
CA LYS A 57 -5.81 -0.03 -5.50
C LYS A 57 -4.44 -0.07 -6.19
N TYR A 58 -3.68 -1.15 -6.00
CA TYR A 58 -2.39 -1.35 -6.64
C TYR A 58 -2.51 -1.35 -8.17
N MET A 59 -3.46 -2.12 -8.72
CA MET A 59 -3.69 -2.17 -10.17
C MET A 59 -4.06 -0.80 -10.74
N LEU A 60 -4.95 -0.06 -10.08
CA LEU A 60 -5.33 1.29 -10.51
C LEU A 60 -4.15 2.26 -10.45
N ALA A 61 -3.28 2.16 -9.43
CA ALA A 61 -2.10 3.00 -9.31
C ALA A 61 -1.10 2.72 -10.43
N GLU A 62 -0.87 1.45 -10.78
CA GLU A 62 0.03 1.07 -11.85
C GLU A 62 -0.52 1.50 -13.23
N GLN A 63 -1.83 1.32 -13.46
CA GLN A 63 -2.49 1.83 -14.66
C GLN A 63 -2.35 3.35 -14.79
N LEU A 64 -2.55 4.09 -13.70
CA LEU A 64 -2.39 5.54 -13.69
C LEU A 64 -0.94 5.96 -13.98
N LYS A 65 0.04 5.20 -13.49
CA LYS A 65 1.47 5.43 -13.79
C LYS A 65 1.78 5.23 -15.27
N VAL A 66 1.24 4.17 -15.87
CA VAL A 66 1.38 3.90 -17.31
C VAL A 66 0.71 5.01 -18.14
N ILE A 67 -0.52 5.39 -17.81
CA ILE A 67 -1.24 6.47 -18.51
C ILE A 67 -0.47 7.81 -18.41
N LYS A 68 0.07 8.15 -17.24
CA LYS A 68 0.89 9.37 -17.08
C LYS A 68 2.12 9.37 -17.97
N ARG A 69 2.78 8.21 -18.11
CA ARG A 69 3.91 8.01 -19.03
C ARG A 69 3.48 8.15 -20.49
N GLU A 70 2.37 7.51 -20.89
CA GLU A 70 1.85 7.59 -22.27
C GLU A 70 1.38 9.00 -22.66
N LEU A 71 0.79 9.74 -21.72
CA LEU A 71 0.34 11.12 -21.94
C LEU A 71 1.50 12.13 -21.99
N GLY A 72 2.76 11.70 -21.84
CA GLY A 72 3.91 12.61 -21.72
C GLY A 72 3.84 13.51 -20.49
N MET A 73 2.99 13.15 -19.51
CA MET A 73 2.84 13.82 -18.22
C MET A 73 3.76 13.20 -17.18
N GLU A 74 4.93 12.69 -17.60
CA GLU A 74 6.12 12.76 -16.76
C GLU A 74 6.43 14.26 -16.57
N LYS A 75 5.62 14.97 -15.77
CA LYS A 75 6.11 16.12 -15.02
C LYS A 75 7.12 15.51 -14.07
N ASP A 76 8.31 15.34 -14.61
CA ASP A 76 9.53 14.97 -13.93
C ASP A 76 9.59 15.82 -12.67
N ASP A 77 10.05 15.30 -11.54
CA ASP A 77 10.16 16.08 -10.29
C ASP A 77 10.87 17.44 -10.53
N LYS A 78 11.69 17.50 -11.59
CA LYS A 78 12.32 18.68 -12.20
C LYS A 78 11.34 19.80 -12.54
N ASP A 79 10.22 19.52 -13.19
CA ASP A 79 9.26 20.56 -13.61
C ASP A 79 8.58 21.19 -12.39
N ALA A 80 8.27 20.39 -11.37
CA ALA A 80 7.72 20.89 -10.11
C ALA A 80 8.74 21.76 -9.36
N ILE A 81 10.02 21.39 -9.40
CA ILE A 81 11.12 22.16 -8.81
C ILE A 81 11.35 23.47 -9.58
N ALA A 82 11.37 23.43 -10.91
CA ALA A 82 11.53 24.60 -11.77
C ALA A 82 10.38 25.61 -11.58
N GLU A 83 9.12 25.14 -11.53
CA GLU A 83 7.95 25.97 -11.23
C GLU A 83 8.05 26.63 -9.84
N LYS A 84 8.51 25.88 -8.82
CA LYS A 84 8.71 26.41 -7.46
C LYS A 84 9.76 27.53 -7.42
N PHE A 85 10.86 27.37 -8.16
CA PHE A 85 11.89 28.41 -8.25
C PHE A 85 11.43 29.62 -9.05
N ARG A 86 10.73 29.43 -10.17
CA ARG A 86 10.09 30.54 -10.92
C ARG A 86 9.10 31.32 -10.05
N ALA A 87 8.32 30.64 -9.22
CA ALA A 87 7.39 31.28 -8.29
C ALA A 87 8.09 32.03 -7.13
N ARG A 88 9.33 31.67 -6.77
CA ARG A 88 10.15 32.45 -5.83
C ARG A 88 10.72 33.70 -6.49
N LEU A 89 11.18 33.58 -7.74
CA LEU A 89 11.80 34.66 -8.50
C LEU A 89 10.84 35.80 -8.83
N THR A 90 9.55 35.52 -9.04
CA THR A 90 8.53 36.56 -9.30
C THR A 90 8.35 37.57 -8.15
N ASN A 91 8.75 37.23 -6.92
CA ASN A 91 8.69 38.12 -5.76
C ASN A 91 9.98 38.94 -5.54
N LEU A 92 11.00 38.76 -6.37
CA LEU A 92 12.32 39.40 -6.23
C LEU A 92 12.60 40.29 -7.44
N THR A 93 13.12 41.50 -7.21
CA THR A 93 13.65 42.36 -8.28
C THR A 93 15.05 41.91 -8.64
N VAL A 94 15.16 41.08 -9.67
CA VAL A 94 16.43 40.53 -10.16
C VAL A 94 16.93 41.35 -11.36
N PRO A 95 18.21 41.77 -11.42
CA PRO A 95 18.79 42.43 -12.60
C PRO A 95 18.74 41.52 -13.84
N ALA A 96 18.52 42.11 -15.02
CA ALA A 96 18.34 41.36 -16.28
C ALA A 96 19.49 40.39 -16.61
N SER A 97 20.74 40.78 -16.32
CA SER A 97 21.92 39.93 -16.53
C SER A 97 21.94 38.68 -15.65
N VAL A 98 21.28 38.72 -14.49
CA VAL A 98 21.20 37.59 -13.55
C VAL A 98 20.02 36.69 -13.91
N MET A 99 18.93 37.28 -14.42
CA MET A 99 17.76 36.52 -14.89
C MET A 99 18.11 35.56 -16.04
N GLU A 100 18.92 36.02 -17.00
CA GLU A 100 19.37 35.19 -18.13
C GLU A 100 20.16 33.96 -17.65
N VAL A 101 21.09 34.14 -16.71
CA VAL A 101 21.88 33.03 -16.15
C VAL A 101 21.00 32.06 -15.37
N ILE A 102 20.00 32.56 -14.64
CA ILE A 102 19.05 31.73 -13.90
C ILE A 102 18.20 30.89 -14.86
N ASP A 103 17.71 31.48 -15.95
CA ASP A 103 16.93 30.74 -16.96
C ASP A 103 17.79 29.70 -17.69
N GLU A 104 19.06 30.00 -17.97
CA GLU A 104 20.00 29.01 -18.53
C GLU A 104 20.23 27.82 -17.57
N GLU A 105 20.46 28.09 -16.29
CA GLU A 105 20.68 27.03 -15.29
C GLU A 105 19.40 26.23 -14.98
N LEU A 106 18.22 26.86 -14.96
CA LEU A 106 16.94 26.16 -14.85
C LEU A 106 16.67 25.26 -16.07
N ASN A 107 17.04 25.71 -17.27
CA ASN A 107 16.94 24.87 -18.47
C ASN A 107 17.92 23.69 -18.42
N LYS A 108 19.16 23.88 -17.95
CA LYS A 108 20.08 22.75 -17.71
C LYS A 108 19.54 21.79 -16.66
N LEU A 109 18.91 22.29 -15.60
CA LEU A 109 18.31 21.47 -14.55
C LEU A 109 17.23 20.51 -15.10
N SER A 110 16.42 20.95 -16.08
CA SER A 110 15.43 20.10 -16.73
C SER A 110 16.04 18.93 -17.54
N LEU A 111 17.27 19.10 -18.04
CA LEU A 111 17.97 18.11 -18.86
C LEU A 111 18.80 17.11 -18.03
N LEU A 112 19.22 17.50 -16.82
CA LEU A 112 20.04 16.66 -15.93
C LEU A 112 19.22 15.56 -15.26
N ASP A 113 19.83 14.41 -14.95
CA ASP A 113 19.18 13.33 -14.20
C ASP A 113 18.99 13.73 -12.72
N ASN A 114 17.80 13.48 -12.15
CA ASN A 114 17.45 13.75 -10.74
C ASN A 114 18.39 13.07 -9.74
N HIS A 115 19.02 11.95 -10.12
CA HIS A 115 19.96 11.23 -9.27
C HIS A 115 21.41 11.72 -9.41
N SER A 116 21.70 12.62 -10.36
CA SER A 116 23.06 13.13 -10.58
C SER A 116 23.53 14.01 -9.43
N SER A 117 24.84 13.99 -9.17
CA SER A 117 25.50 14.89 -8.21
C SER A 117 25.40 16.36 -8.62
N GLU A 118 25.37 16.62 -9.93
CA GLU A 118 25.24 17.98 -10.49
C GLU A 118 23.85 18.56 -10.21
N PHE A 119 22.79 17.77 -10.38
CA PHE A 119 21.41 18.19 -10.08
C PHE A 119 21.24 18.66 -8.62
N LYS A 120 21.83 17.92 -7.67
CA LYS A 120 21.80 18.30 -6.25
C LYS A 120 22.58 19.59 -5.97
N LEU A 121 23.69 19.80 -6.67
CA LEU A 121 24.54 20.96 -6.48
C LEU A 121 23.88 22.24 -6.98
N VAL A 122 23.19 22.17 -8.13
CA VAL A 122 22.39 23.28 -8.66
C VAL A 122 21.20 23.59 -7.74
N LEU A 123 20.52 22.58 -7.18
CA LEU A 123 19.47 22.80 -6.17
C LEU A 123 20.00 23.55 -4.94
N PHE A 124 21.18 23.17 -4.43
CA PHE A 124 21.81 23.84 -3.30
C PHE A 124 22.30 25.27 -3.63
N TYR A 125 22.50 25.56 -4.91
CA TYR A 125 22.86 26.89 -5.39
C TYR A 125 21.66 27.83 -5.48
N PHE A 126 20.46 27.28 -5.72
CA PHE A 126 19.20 28.04 -5.80
C PHE A 126 18.42 28.15 -4.47
N ASP A 127 18.72 27.31 -3.48
CA ASP A 127 18.14 27.38 -2.13
C ASP A 127 18.90 28.38 -1.24
#